data_AF-A0A8J6ETK7-F1
#
_entry.id   AF-A0A8J6ETK7-F1
#
_cell.length_a   1.000
_cell.length_b   1.000
_cell.length_c   1.000
_cell.angle_alpha   90.00
_cell.angle_beta   90.00
_cell.angle_gamma   90.00
#
_symmetry.space_group_name_H-M   'P 1'
#
loop_
_entity.id
_entity.type
_entity.pdbx_description
1 polymer ?
#
loop_
_entity_poly.entity_id
_entity_poly.type
_entity_poly.pdbx_seq_one_letter_code
_entity_poly.pdbx_strand_id
1 'polypeptide(L)'
;MERVKGHVDDGQEAQERLAIDTAINTLVVVLVYIVVKVSVDGIRQWRAKVSILVVGAGPVGLTAALVAVRSGKVLNLTILDERSRTSLLCRPQQIALDPRSVRFLLALGVDFDNIEGCWHNDHFFTKIGVFQEHLLSILEQRKQTVDIRIFLGTKFTEEYIRKISQGEWPKIIIVADGSCGESSSLLGVNSEYIVESCNAYGANAVFERLDQRQVPTPEIRAHSLYFDLSAYGIDVSSSGKDTFNRPGFHLKIYGTFRNRYMALACPASDAKVVRFLRYTPNSSVMRNIFHQSFNAYKTDIEPRMSDLTLPHLQCSRRLFEIMLSHRRMTSAFIEGDNVVVTLEGEAARVLNFDTGCGVNLGLRGLESSEQFIYKIATAVDQNDVFEALAAKIKHSKQVVEEFKLHGLVTSVFE
;
A
#
# COMPACT_ATOMS: atom_id res chain seq x y z
N MET A 1 16.90 -20.27 93.51
CA MET A 1 16.37 -20.73 92.22
C MET A 1 15.37 -19.66 91.77
N GLU A 2 15.87 -18.52 91.30
CA GLU A 2 15.07 -17.39 90.79
C GLU A 2 15.19 -17.36 89.27
N ARG A 3 14.04 -17.28 88.59
CA ARG A 3 13.93 -17.26 87.13
C ARG A 3 14.29 -15.88 86.60
N VAL A 4 15.32 -15.83 85.76
CA VAL A 4 15.61 -14.74 84.84
C VAL A 4 14.54 -14.75 83.73
N LYS A 5 13.74 -13.68 83.65
CA LYS A 5 12.89 -13.35 82.49
C LYS A 5 12.82 -11.83 82.39
N GLY A 6 13.26 -11.28 81.26
CA GLY A 6 13.03 -9.87 80.92
C GLY A 6 14.27 -9.12 80.45
N HIS A 7 14.93 -9.58 79.38
CA HIS A 7 15.90 -8.73 78.67
C HIS A 7 16.10 -9.06 77.17
N VAL A 8 15.13 -9.75 76.55
CA VAL A 8 15.23 -10.19 75.15
C VAL A 8 14.19 -9.50 74.23
N ASP A 9 13.09 -8.95 74.76
CA ASP A 9 12.00 -8.36 73.97
C ASP A 9 12.29 -6.97 73.38
N ASP A 10 12.92 -6.06 74.12
CA ASP A 10 13.13 -4.66 73.66
C ASP A 10 14.08 -4.56 72.45
N GLY A 11 15.02 -5.49 72.31
CA GLY A 11 15.93 -5.55 71.17
C GLY A 11 15.27 -6.02 69.88
N GLN A 12 14.30 -6.95 69.99
CA GLN A 12 13.54 -7.45 68.84
C GLN A 12 12.53 -6.41 68.33
N GLU A 13 11.81 -5.71 69.22
CA GLU A 13 10.88 -4.65 68.80
C GLU A 13 11.59 -3.47 68.11
N ALA A 14 12.78 -3.09 68.60
CA ALA A 14 13.58 -2.03 67.98
C ALA A 14 14.11 -2.45 66.59
N GLN A 15 14.51 -3.72 66.43
CA GLN A 15 14.93 -4.28 65.15
C GLN A 15 13.78 -4.38 64.15
N GLU A 16 12.59 -4.77 64.60
CA GLU A 16 11.38 -4.82 63.76
C GLU A 16 10.95 -3.43 63.29
N ARG A 17 10.98 -2.42 64.17
CA ARG A 17 10.68 -1.03 63.79
C ARG A 17 11.67 -0.49 62.77
N LEU A 18 12.97 -0.75 62.96
CA LEU A 18 14.00 -0.33 62.01
C LEU A 18 13.83 -1.02 60.65
N ALA A 19 13.45 -2.30 60.65
CA ALA A 19 13.17 -3.04 59.42
C ALA A 19 11.92 -2.51 58.70
N ILE A 20 10.86 -2.17 59.43
CA ILE A 20 9.64 -1.56 58.89
C ILE A 20 9.95 -0.17 58.32
N ASP A 21 10.69 0.68 59.03
CA ASP A 21 11.10 2.00 58.54
C ASP A 21 11.98 1.90 57.30
N THR A 22 12.90 0.93 57.26
CA THR A 22 13.73 0.67 56.08
C THR A 22 12.89 0.19 54.89
N ALA A 23 11.92 -0.69 55.13
CA ALA A 23 11.00 -1.18 54.10
C ALA A 23 10.11 -0.06 53.55
N ILE A 24 9.56 0.79 54.43
CA ILE A 24 8.74 1.96 54.05
C ILE A 24 9.59 2.97 53.27
N ASN A 25 10.79 3.29 53.74
CA ASN A 25 11.69 4.20 53.02
C ASN A 25 12.06 3.64 51.66
N THR A 26 12.38 2.35 51.56
CA THR A 26 12.67 1.70 50.27
C THR A 26 11.46 1.74 49.34
N LEU A 27 10.26 1.47 49.84
CA LEU A 27 9.01 1.55 49.07
C LEU A 27 8.78 2.98 48.55
N VAL A 28 8.95 3.99 49.40
CA VAL A 28 8.80 5.40 49.03
C VAL A 28 9.83 5.79 47.97
N VAL A 29 11.10 5.40 48.13
CA VAL A 29 12.15 5.67 47.13
C VAL A 29 11.81 5.01 45.79
N VAL A 30 11.36 3.75 45.80
CA VAL A 30 10.95 3.04 44.58
C VAL A 30 9.76 3.70 43.92
N LEU A 31 8.73 4.11 44.68
CA LEU A 31 7.56 4.80 44.15
C LEU A 31 7.93 6.16 43.54
N VAL A 32 8.73 6.96 44.25
CA VAL A 32 9.22 8.25 43.74
C VAL A 32 10.05 8.05 42.47
N TYR A 33 10.95 7.07 42.45
CA TYR A 33 11.74 6.74 41.27
C TYR A 33 10.84 6.35 40.09
N ILE A 34 9.83 5.50 40.30
CA ILE A 34 8.87 5.11 39.26
C ILE A 34 8.12 6.34 38.73
N VAL A 35 7.58 7.18 39.62
CA VAL A 35 6.82 8.38 39.22
C VAL A 35 7.70 9.35 38.44
N VAL A 36 8.92 9.61 38.90
CA VAL A 36 9.88 10.49 38.21
C VAL A 36 10.26 9.90 36.85
N LYS A 37 10.61 8.61 36.79
CA LYS A 37 10.96 7.93 35.55
C LYS A 37 9.83 7.99 34.53
N VAL A 38 8.61 7.62 34.93
CA VAL A 38 7.43 7.66 34.06
C VAL A 38 7.13 9.09 33.59
N SER A 39 7.30 10.08 34.46
CA SER A 39 7.09 11.49 34.09
C SER A 39 8.14 11.98 33.09
N VAL A 40 9.42 11.68 33.33
CA VAL A 40 10.51 12.05 32.43
C VAL A 40 10.40 11.34 31.09
N ASP A 41 10.09 10.05 31.09
CA ASP A 41 9.85 9.27 29.89
C ASP A 41 8.64 9.81 29.12
N GLY A 42 7.55 10.16 29.81
CA GLY A 42 6.38 10.79 29.21
C GLY A 42 6.70 12.13 28.54
N ILE A 43 7.47 12.99 29.20
CA ILE A 43 7.91 14.29 28.63
C ILE A 43 8.83 14.06 27.42
N ARG A 44 9.78 13.13 27.52
CA ARG A 44 10.70 12.79 26.41
C ARG A 44 9.90 12.30 25.21
N GLN A 45 9.01 11.34 25.42
CA GLN A 45 8.16 10.80 24.36
C GLN A 45 7.28 11.88 23.75
N TRP A 46 6.68 12.76 24.57
CA TRP A 46 5.85 13.85 24.08
C TRP A 46 6.62 14.81 23.16
N ARG A 47 7.85 15.16 23.53
CA ARG A 47 8.72 16.08 22.76
C ARG A 47 9.45 15.42 21.59
N ALA A 48 9.54 14.09 21.56
CA ALA A 48 10.28 13.37 20.54
C ALA A 48 9.72 13.65 19.14
N LYS A 49 10.59 14.08 18.23
CA LYS A 49 10.28 14.32 16.83
C LYS A 49 11.46 13.89 15.97
N VAL A 50 11.18 13.43 14.76
CA VAL A 50 12.19 12.87 13.85
C VAL A 50 12.08 13.46 12.45
N SER A 51 13.22 13.51 11.76
CA SER A 51 13.31 13.82 10.34
C SER A 51 12.86 12.63 9.50
N ILE A 52 12.00 12.89 8.51
CA ILE A 52 11.47 11.85 7.61
C ILE A 52 11.71 12.24 6.16
N LEU A 53 12.17 11.27 5.36
CA LEU A 53 12.29 11.39 3.91
C LEU A 53 11.34 10.40 3.23
N VAL A 54 10.53 10.88 2.30
CA VAL A 54 9.71 10.06 1.42
C VAL A 54 10.28 10.14 0.01
N VAL A 55 10.61 8.98 -0.57
CA VAL A 55 11.11 8.86 -1.94
C VAL A 55 9.98 8.32 -2.81
N GLY A 56 9.50 9.12 -3.76
CA GLY A 56 8.31 8.90 -4.56
C GLY A 56 7.12 9.76 -4.07
N ALA A 57 6.57 10.55 -4.97
CA ALA A 57 5.35 11.35 -4.84
C ALA A 57 4.17 10.70 -5.60
N GLY A 58 4.20 9.37 -5.77
CA GLY A 58 3.03 8.59 -6.16
C GLY A 58 1.88 8.70 -5.15
N PRO A 59 0.68 8.15 -5.44
CA PRO A 59 -0.44 8.14 -4.48
C PRO A 59 -0.05 7.60 -3.11
N VAL A 60 0.71 6.50 -3.07
CA VAL A 60 1.17 5.87 -1.83
C VAL A 60 2.20 6.73 -1.12
N GLY A 61 3.19 7.28 -1.84
CA GLY A 61 4.22 8.14 -1.24
C GLY A 61 3.65 9.43 -0.63
N LEU A 62 2.78 10.13 -1.36
CA LEU A 62 2.08 11.31 -0.83
C LEU A 62 1.18 10.97 0.36
N THR A 63 0.53 9.80 0.34
CA THR A 63 -0.25 9.34 1.49
C THR A 63 0.66 9.01 2.68
N ALA A 64 1.83 8.41 2.45
CA ALA A 64 2.81 8.14 3.51
C ALA A 64 3.30 9.45 4.17
N ALA A 65 3.49 10.50 3.37
CA ALA A 65 3.78 11.84 3.86
C ALA A 65 2.64 12.40 4.74
N LEU A 66 1.38 12.21 4.37
CA LEU A 66 0.24 12.60 5.23
C LEU A 66 0.18 11.80 6.52
N VAL A 67 0.41 10.49 6.47
CA VAL A 67 0.51 9.63 7.67
C VAL A 67 1.63 10.11 8.59
N ALA A 68 2.79 10.47 8.02
CA ALA A 68 3.88 11.05 8.76
C ALA A 68 3.46 12.33 9.49
N VAL A 69 2.87 13.30 8.79
CA VAL A 69 2.38 14.55 9.40
C VAL A 69 1.36 14.27 10.52
N ARG A 70 0.41 13.36 10.28
CA ARG A 70 -0.63 12.99 11.26
C ARG A 70 -0.06 12.37 12.53
N SER A 71 1.06 11.64 12.46
CA SER A 71 1.69 11.02 13.64
C SER A 71 2.07 12.02 14.74
N GLY A 72 2.21 13.31 14.40
CA GLY A 72 2.64 14.37 15.33
C GLY A 72 4.11 14.26 15.76
N LYS A 73 4.87 13.30 15.22
CA LYS A 73 6.28 13.01 15.55
C LYS A 73 7.26 13.47 14.47
N VAL A 74 6.82 14.33 13.56
CA VAL A 74 7.67 14.85 12.48
C VAL A 74 8.33 16.16 12.93
N LEU A 75 9.66 16.18 12.85
CA LEU A 75 10.46 17.40 12.99
C LEU A 75 10.50 18.15 11.65
N ASN A 76 10.92 17.45 10.60
CA ASN A 76 10.88 17.89 9.22
C ASN A 76 10.52 16.71 8.31
N LEU A 77 9.90 17.03 7.17
CA LEU A 77 9.48 16.05 6.17
C LEU A 77 9.99 16.49 4.81
N THR A 78 10.76 15.63 4.15
CA THR A 78 11.19 15.84 2.78
C THR A 78 10.51 14.84 1.86
N ILE A 79 10.01 15.29 0.72
CA ILE A 79 9.41 14.45 -0.32
C ILE A 79 10.23 14.65 -1.60
N LEU A 80 10.74 13.57 -2.18
CA LEU A 80 11.48 13.57 -3.44
C LEU A 80 10.69 12.80 -4.50
N ASP A 81 10.62 13.30 -5.73
CA ASP A 81 10.19 12.50 -6.88
C ASP A 81 10.97 12.91 -8.12
N GLU A 82 11.38 11.94 -8.93
CA GLU A 82 12.09 12.18 -10.19
C GLU A 82 11.22 12.94 -11.20
N ARG A 83 9.90 12.76 -11.16
CA ARG A 83 8.96 13.44 -12.05
C ARG A 83 8.77 14.88 -11.64
N SER A 84 8.75 15.77 -12.63
CA SER A 84 8.29 17.14 -12.44
C SER A 84 6.81 17.16 -12.07
N ARG A 85 6.34 18.26 -11.47
CA ARG A 85 4.91 18.44 -11.12
C ARG A 85 4.00 18.18 -12.32
N THR A 86 4.31 18.75 -13.48
CA THR A 86 3.53 18.55 -14.70
C THR A 86 3.44 17.08 -15.11
N SER A 87 4.57 16.36 -15.11
CA SER A 87 4.59 14.93 -15.45
C SER A 87 3.83 14.07 -14.43
N LEU A 88 3.88 14.45 -13.15
CA LEU A 88 3.14 13.78 -12.08
C LEU A 88 1.62 13.94 -12.24
N LEU A 89 1.16 15.16 -12.56
CA LEU A 89 -0.26 15.51 -12.58
C LEU A 89 -0.96 15.22 -13.90
N CYS A 90 -0.25 15.22 -15.04
CA CYS A 90 -0.84 14.96 -16.37
C CYS A 90 -1.08 13.46 -16.66
N ARG A 91 -1.07 12.61 -15.63
CA ARG A 91 -1.25 11.16 -15.76
C ARG A 91 -2.72 10.80 -16.02
N PRO A 92 -3.02 10.11 -17.14
CA PRO A 92 -4.41 9.85 -17.54
C PRO A 92 -5.05 8.63 -16.86
N GLN A 93 -4.27 7.85 -16.10
CA GLN A 93 -4.76 6.62 -15.48
C GLN A 93 -5.81 6.94 -14.42
N GLN A 94 -6.92 6.22 -14.42
CA GLN A 94 -7.90 6.27 -13.34
C GLN A 94 -7.52 5.26 -12.25
N ILE A 95 -7.77 5.63 -11.00
CA ILE A 95 -7.70 4.75 -9.84
C ILE A 95 -9.09 4.58 -9.24
N ALA A 96 -9.33 3.41 -8.66
CA ALA A 96 -10.49 3.12 -7.85
C ALA A 96 -10.05 2.96 -6.39
N LEU A 97 -10.62 3.75 -5.49
CA LEU A 97 -10.38 3.66 -4.05
C LEU A 97 -11.51 2.88 -3.40
N ASP A 98 -11.15 1.77 -2.75
CA ASP A 98 -12.11 0.90 -2.06
C ASP A 98 -12.60 1.51 -0.74
N PRO A 99 -13.73 1.05 -0.16
CA PRO A 99 -14.29 1.64 1.06
C PRO A 99 -13.31 1.66 2.25
N ARG A 100 -12.42 0.66 2.35
CA ARG A 100 -11.37 0.62 3.39
C ARG A 100 -10.35 1.74 3.20
N SER A 101 -9.90 1.92 1.96
CA SER A 101 -8.95 2.98 1.59
C SER A 101 -9.57 4.36 1.72
N VAL A 102 -10.84 4.53 1.36
CA VAL A 102 -11.59 5.78 1.59
C VAL A 102 -11.64 6.13 3.07
N ARG A 103 -12.01 5.18 3.95
CA ARG A 103 -12.03 5.40 5.41
C ARG A 103 -10.66 5.77 5.96
N PHE A 104 -9.61 5.09 5.49
CA PHE A 104 -8.24 5.39 5.86
C PHE A 104 -7.84 6.82 5.45
N LEU A 105 -8.13 7.22 4.21
CA LEU A 105 -7.81 8.54 3.68
C LEU A 105 -8.63 9.67 4.33
N LEU A 106 -9.92 9.44 4.63
CA LEU A 106 -10.74 10.37 5.39
C LEU A 106 -10.11 10.69 6.76
N ALA A 107 -9.57 9.68 7.45
CA ALA A 107 -8.85 9.90 8.69
C ALA A 107 -7.60 10.78 8.50
N LEU A 108 -6.96 10.75 7.33
CA LEU A 108 -5.82 11.62 7.01
C LEU A 108 -6.23 13.05 6.62
N GLY A 109 -7.52 13.36 6.59
CA GLY A 109 -8.05 14.67 6.18
C GLY A 109 -8.20 14.83 4.67
N VAL A 110 -8.25 13.71 3.92
CA VAL A 110 -8.60 13.74 2.50
C VAL A 110 -10.09 14.04 2.36
N ASP A 111 -10.39 15.21 1.83
CA ASP A 111 -11.75 15.60 1.49
C ASP A 111 -12.10 15.14 0.07
N PHE A 112 -12.94 14.11 -0.05
CA PHE A 112 -13.35 13.56 -1.34
C PHE A 112 -14.39 14.41 -2.08
N ASP A 113 -15.10 15.31 -1.38
CA ASP A 113 -16.09 16.19 -2.01
C ASP A 113 -15.40 17.29 -2.85
N ASN A 114 -14.13 17.55 -2.55
CA ASN A 114 -13.27 18.51 -3.25
C ASN A 114 -12.35 17.87 -4.31
N ILE A 115 -12.55 16.60 -4.65
CA ILE A 115 -11.77 15.89 -5.67
C ILE A 115 -12.63 15.65 -6.91
N GLU A 116 -12.14 16.01 -8.09
CA GLU A 116 -12.80 15.64 -9.35
C GLU A 116 -12.82 14.09 -9.46
N GLY A 117 -14.01 13.51 -9.40
CA GLY A 117 -14.21 12.08 -9.42
C GLY A 117 -15.68 11.70 -9.47
N CYS A 118 -15.95 10.41 -9.29
CA CYS A 118 -17.31 9.91 -9.15
C CYS A 118 -17.40 8.82 -8.09
N TRP A 119 -18.58 8.69 -7.48
CA TRP A 119 -18.91 7.67 -6.51
C TRP A 119 -19.76 6.57 -7.13
N HIS A 120 -19.48 5.32 -6.81
CA HIS A 120 -20.35 4.18 -7.12
C HIS A 120 -20.06 3.02 -6.15
N ASN A 121 -21.09 2.43 -5.56
CA ASN A 121 -20.99 1.31 -4.60
C ASN A 121 -19.91 1.54 -3.53
N ASP A 122 -19.94 2.70 -2.87
CA ASP A 122 -18.97 3.14 -1.84
C ASP A 122 -17.50 3.24 -2.29
N HIS A 123 -17.23 3.06 -3.59
CA HIS A 123 -15.93 3.31 -4.19
C HIS A 123 -15.86 4.72 -4.76
N PHE A 124 -14.68 5.33 -4.65
CA PHE A 124 -14.38 6.61 -5.26
C PHE A 124 -13.44 6.42 -6.45
N PHE A 125 -13.80 6.97 -7.60
CA PHE A 125 -13.04 6.87 -8.84
C PHE A 125 -12.54 8.24 -9.25
N THR A 126 -11.24 8.36 -9.53
CA THR A 126 -10.63 9.62 -9.96
C THR A 126 -9.39 9.37 -10.82
N LYS A 127 -8.95 10.39 -11.56
CA LYS A 127 -7.66 10.36 -12.25
C LYS A 127 -6.56 10.40 -11.19
N ILE A 128 -5.51 9.60 -11.40
CA ILE A 128 -4.39 9.53 -10.48
C ILE A 128 -3.73 10.89 -10.27
N GLY A 129 -3.59 11.70 -11.33
CA GLY A 129 -3.02 13.05 -11.24
C GLY A 129 -3.85 14.00 -10.38
N VAL A 130 -5.18 13.96 -10.49
CA VAL A 130 -6.09 14.77 -9.66
C VAL A 130 -5.97 14.37 -8.18
N PHE A 131 -5.94 13.07 -7.90
CA PHE A 131 -5.74 12.59 -6.54
C PHE A 131 -4.41 13.07 -5.96
N GLN A 132 -3.32 12.95 -6.73
CA GLN A 132 -1.99 13.41 -6.31
C GLN A 132 -1.94 14.92 -6.09
N GLU A 133 -2.59 15.72 -6.94
CA GLU A 133 -2.71 17.17 -6.77
C GLU A 133 -3.40 17.52 -5.45
N HIS A 134 -4.50 16.83 -5.13
CA HIS A 134 -5.21 17.05 -3.88
C HIS A 134 -4.33 16.74 -2.66
N LEU A 135 -3.64 15.59 -2.64
CA LEU A 135 -2.74 15.23 -1.54
C LEU A 135 -1.59 16.25 -1.38
N LEU A 136 -1.03 16.74 -2.49
CA LEU A 136 -0.03 17.81 -2.48
C LEU A 136 -0.60 19.10 -1.88
N SER A 137 -1.85 19.45 -2.21
CA SER A 137 -2.51 20.65 -1.67
C SER A 137 -2.66 20.57 -0.14
N ILE A 138 -3.00 19.38 0.40
CA ILE A 138 -3.10 19.17 1.85
C ILE A 138 -1.72 19.33 2.49
N LEU A 139 -0.68 18.73 1.91
CA LEU A 139 0.70 18.86 2.41
C LEU A 139 1.20 20.30 2.36
N GLU A 140 0.88 21.05 1.31
CA GLU A 140 1.20 22.47 1.18
C GLU A 140 0.51 23.32 2.26
N GLN A 141 -0.75 23.02 2.60
CA GLN A 141 -1.43 23.68 3.73
C GLN A 141 -0.74 23.35 5.07
N ARG A 142 -0.27 22.11 5.26
CA ARG A 142 0.41 21.67 6.50
C ARG A 142 1.80 22.30 6.69
N LYS A 143 2.40 22.90 5.65
CA LYS A 143 3.68 23.65 5.76
C LYS A 143 3.65 24.78 6.78
N GLN A 144 2.46 25.28 7.11
CA GLN A 144 2.28 26.31 8.15
C GLN A 144 2.62 25.79 9.57
N THR A 145 2.58 24.47 9.76
CA THR A 145 2.73 23.82 11.08
C THR A 145 3.91 22.87 11.18
N VAL A 146 4.43 22.39 10.05
CA VAL A 146 5.53 21.42 9.97
C VAL A 146 6.48 21.86 8.85
N ASP A 147 7.80 21.76 9.04
CA ASP A 147 8.79 21.99 7.96
C ASP A 147 8.66 20.88 6.91
N ILE A 148 7.91 21.14 5.84
CA ILE A 148 7.70 20.21 4.72
C ILE A 148 8.37 20.75 3.46
N ARG A 149 9.31 19.99 2.91
CA ARG A 149 10.03 20.28 1.67
C ARG A 149 9.62 19.29 0.59
N ILE A 150 9.20 19.80 -0.57
CA ILE A 150 8.72 18.99 -1.68
C ILE A 150 9.60 19.29 -2.89
N PHE A 151 10.38 18.30 -3.31
CA PHE A 151 11.35 18.38 -4.40
C PHE A 151 10.90 17.45 -5.54
N LEU A 152 10.06 17.98 -6.42
CA LEU A 152 9.65 17.31 -7.66
C LEU A 152 10.68 17.60 -8.76
N GLY A 153 10.97 16.62 -9.60
CA GLY A 153 12.06 16.69 -10.59
C GLY A 153 13.44 16.33 -10.03
N THR A 154 13.50 15.74 -8.84
CA THR A 154 14.74 15.37 -8.15
C THR A 154 14.78 13.87 -7.90
N LYS A 155 15.65 13.15 -8.61
CA LYS A 155 15.85 11.72 -8.42
C LYS A 155 16.69 11.46 -7.16
N PHE A 156 16.34 10.42 -6.41
CA PHE A 156 17.16 9.93 -5.31
C PHE A 156 18.34 9.13 -5.89
N THR A 157 19.55 9.70 -5.83
CA THR A 157 20.76 9.15 -6.44
C THR A 157 21.88 9.03 -5.41
N GLU A 158 22.98 8.33 -5.75
CA GLU A 158 24.19 8.34 -4.92
C GLU A 158 24.72 9.76 -4.68
N GLU A 159 24.67 10.63 -5.68
CA GLU A 159 25.09 12.02 -5.54
C GLU A 159 24.21 12.79 -4.55
N TYR A 160 22.90 12.52 -4.55
CA TYR A 160 21.99 13.10 -3.55
C TYR A 160 22.39 12.65 -2.15
N ILE A 161 22.64 11.34 -1.97
CA ILE A 161 23.05 10.76 -0.70
C ILE A 161 24.37 11.38 -0.21
N ARG A 162 25.37 11.51 -1.08
CA ARG A 162 26.68 12.11 -0.74
C ARG A 162 26.60 13.59 -0.31
N LYS A 163 25.54 14.30 -0.70
CA LYS A 163 25.32 15.70 -0.30
C LYS A 163 24.71 15.84 1.10
N ILE A 164 24.17 14.76 1.68
CA ILE A 164 23.62 14.77 3.03
C ILE A 164 24.78 14.69 4.02
N SER A 165 24.97 15.73 4.83
CA SER A 165 26.03 15.74 5.84
C SER A 165 25.79 14.66 6.90
N GLN A 166 26.85 14.07 7.46
CA GLN A 166 26.73 13.18 8.62
C GLN A 166 26.08 13.94 9.78
N GLY A 167 24.89 13.50 10.21
CA GLY A 167 24.04 14.17 11.20
C GLY A 167 22.77 14.85 10.64
N GLU A 168 22.67 15.04 9.31
CA GLU A 168 21.46 15.55 8.65
C GLU A 168 20.58 14.43 8.07
N TRP A 169 21.00 13.17 8.25
CA TRP A 169 20.25 12.03 7.75
C TRP A 169 18.84 11.98 8.35
N PRO A 170 17.82 11.70 7.52
CA PRO A 170 16.49 11.42 8.02
C PRO A 170 16.52 10.18 8.90
N LYS A 171 15.89 10.24 10.07
CA LYS A 171 15.76 9.07 10.95
C LYS A 171 14.94 7.95 10.29
N ILE A 172 13.97 8.33 9.45
CA ILE A 172 13.10 7.41 8.71
C ILE A 172 13.12 7.74 7.22
N ILE A 173 13.35 6.74 6.39
CA ILE A 173 13.19 6.82 4.93
C ILE A 173 12.05 5.90 4.50
N ILE A 174 11.05 6.45 3.84
CA ILE A 174 9.94 5.71 3.24
C ILE A 174 10.16 5.70 1.73
N VAL A 175 10.41 4.51 1.17
CA VAL A 175 10.62 4.30 -0.27
C VAL A 175 9.31 3.86 -0.91
N ALA A 176 8.77 4.70 -1.78
CA ALA A 176 7.51 4.53 -2.50
C ALA A 176 7.63 5.01 -3.96
N ASP A 177 8.79 4.80 -4.58
CA ASP A 177 9.17 5.21 -5.94
C ASP A 177 8.69 4.25 -7.04
N GLY A 178 7.95 3.21 -6.66
CA GLY A 178 7.26 2.30 -7.57
C GLY A 178 8.06 1.07 -7.96
N SER A 179 7.52 0.24 -8.85
CA SER A 179 8.12 -1.03 -9.25
C SER A 179 9.46 -0.89 -9.99
N CYS A 180 9.67 0.26 -10.64
CA CYS A 180 10.91 0.60 -11.37
C CYS A 180 11.87 1.46 -10.54
N GLY A 181 11.59 1.64 -9.25
CA GLY A 181 12.42 2.40 -8.34
C GLY A 181 13.74 1.71 -8.01
N GLU A 182 14.83 2.49 -7.98
CA GLU A 182 16.18 1.99 -7.67
C GLU A 182 16.62 2.36 -6.25
N SER A 183 15.83 3.18 -5.54
CA SER A 183 16.21 3.78 -4.25
C SER A 183 16.50 2.75 -3.18
N SER A 184 15.78 1.63 -3.17
CA SER A 184 16.05 0.53 -2.23
C SER A 184 17.46 -0.05 -2.38
N SER A 185 17.93 -0.17 -3.63
CA SER A 185 19.22 -0.78 -3.95
C SER A 185 20.35 0.17 -3.56
N LEU A 186 20.14 1.48 -3.77
CA LEU A 186 21.06 2.52 -3.30
C LEU A 186 21.21 2.53 -1.77
N LEU A 187 20.14 2.19 -1.05
CA LEU A 187 20.13 2.07 0.42
C LEU A 187 20.63 0.71 0.92
N GLY A 188 21.11 -0.18 0.03
CA GLY A 188 21.57 -1.52 0.39
C GLY A 188 20.45 -2.47 0.85
N VAL A 189 19.18 -2.13 0.62
CA VAL A 189 18.06 -3.00 0.95
C VAL A 189 17.88 -4.05 -0.14
N ASN A 190 17.82 -5.32 0.26
CA ASN A 190 17.71 -6.46 -0.65
C ASN A 190 16.55 -6.28 -1.66
N SER A 191 16.85 -6.47 -2.94
CA SER A 191 15.95 -6.37 -4.08
C SER A 191 15.24 -7.68 -4.46
N GLU A 192 15.43 -8.74 -3.67
CA GLU A 192 14.82 -10.05 -3.93
C GLU A 192 13.30 -10.01 -3.72
N TYR A 193 12.57 -10.39 -4.78
CA TYR A 193 11.12 -10.58 -4.76
C TYR A 193 10.79 -12.05 -4.62
N ILE A 194 9.78 -12.33 -3.80
CA ILE A 194 9.04 -13.58 -3.79
C ILE A 194 7.87 -13.40 -4.76
N VAL A 195 7.68 -14.38 -5.64
CA VAL A 195 6.62 -14.37 -6.65
C VAL A 195 5.67 -15.52 -6.34
N GLU A 196 4.42 -15.18 -6.05
CA GLU A 196 3.41 -16.15 -5.63
C GLU A 196 2.19 -16.10 -6.55
N SER A 197 1.63 -17.27 -6.84
CA SER A 197 0.42 -17.39 -7.64
C SER A 197 -0.80 -16.94 -6.85
N CYS A 198 -1.69 -16.20 -7.50
CA CYS A 198 -3.02 -15.90 -6.97
C CYS A 198 -4.05 -16.98 -7.37
N ASN A 199 -3.61 -18.13 -7.88
CA ASN A 199 -4.47 -19.23 -8.34
C ASN A 199 -5.55 -18.79 -9.34
N ALA A 200 -5.16 -17.88 -10.25
CA ALA A 200 -6.05 -17.32 -11.25
C ALA A 200 -5.30 -17.04 -12.56
N TYR A 201 -6.04 -17.02 -13.66
CA TYR A 201 -5.54 -16.60 -14.96
C TYR A 201 -6.22 -15.31 -15.39
N GLY A 202 -5.47 -14.44 -16.06
CA GLY A 202 -5.96 -13.13 -16.47
C GLY A 202 -5.40 -12.68 -17.82
N ALA A 203 -6.06 -11.68 -18.38
CA ALA A 203 -5.61 -10.89 -19.51
C ALA A 203 -6.08 -9.45 -19.35
N ASN A 204 -5.29 -8.51 -19.86
CA ASN A 204 -5.59 -7.08 -19.83
C ASN A 204 -5.76 -6.55 -21.24
N ALA A 205 -6.59 -5.52 -21.39
CA ALA A 205 -6.65 -4.73 -22.59
C ALA A 205 -6.82 -3.24 -22.28
N VAL A 206 -6.32 -2.41 -23.18
CA VAL A 206 -6.35 -0.95 -23.11
C VAL A 206 -6.83 -0.40 -24.45
N PHE A 207 -7.68 0.60 -24.37
CA PHE A 207 -8.30 1.25 -25.50
C PHE A 207 -8.31 2.77 -25.29
N GLU A 208 -7.59 3.50 -26.14
CA GLU A 208 -7.55 4.97 -26.13
C GLU A 208 -8.47 5.55 -27.23
N ARG A 209 -9.27 6.55 -26.85
CA ARG A 209 -10.20 7.30 -27.70
C ARG A 209 -9.93 8.79 -27.61
N LEU A 210 -9.06 9.31 -28.48
CA LEU A 210 -8.56 10.69 -28.45
C LEU A 210 -9.66 11.75 -28.58
N ASP A 211 -10.79 11.40 -29.20
CA ASP A 211 -11.99 12.21 -29.38
C ASP A 211 -12.85 12.34 -28.11
N GLN A 212 -12.59 11.51 -27.09
CA GLN A 212 -13.36 11.49 -25.85
C GLN A 212 -12.72 12.34 -24.76
N ARG A 213 -13.56 12.85 -23.85
CA ARG A 213 -13.10 13.61 -22.68
C ARG A 213 -12.51 12.68 -21.62
N GLN A 214 -11.58 13.20 -20.82
CA GLN A 214 -11.03 12.49 -19.66
C GLN A 214 -11.92 12.67 -18.41
N VAL A 215 -13.15 12.14 -18.50
CA VAL A 215 -14.10 12.12 -17.37
C VAL A 215 -13.95 10.80 -16.63
N PRO A 216 -13.73 10.81 -15.31
CA PRO A 216 -13.77 9.58 -14.50
C PRO A 216 -15.11 8.89 -14.62
N THR A 217 -15.10 7.56 -14.68
CA THR A 217 -16.33 6.77 -14.76
C THR A 217 -16.34 5.64 -13.75
N PRO A 218 -17.52 5.24 -13.25
CA PRO A 218 -17.65 4.01 -12.49
C PRO A 218 -17.10 2.82 -13.27
N GLU A 219 -16.52 1.88 -12.55
CA GLU A 219 -16.18 0.58 -13.13
C GLU A 219 -17.44 -0.23 -13.45
N ILE A 220 -17.34 -1.06 -14.48
CA ILE A 220 -18.38 -2.00 -14.88
C ILE A 220 -17.83 -3.39 -14.60
N ARG A 221 -18.60 -4.21 -13.88
CA ARG A 221 -18.27 -5.60 -13.60
C ARG A 221 -19.29 -6.51 -14.27
N ALA A 222 -18.82 -7.56 -14.92
CA ALA A 222 -19.65 -8.61 -15.51
C ALA A 222 -19.05 -9.97 -15.12
N HIS A 223 -19.88 -10.87 -14.63
CA HIS A 223 -19.44 -12.14 -14.06
C HIS A 223 -20.08 -13.31 -14.79
N SER A 224 -19.53 -14.51 -14.57
CA SER A 224 -20.03 -15.75 -15.17
C SER A 224 -20.09 -15.70 -16.70
N LEU A 225 -19.06 -15.11 -17.31
CA LEU A 225 -18.94 -15.01 -18.76
C LEU A 225 -18.43 -16.32 -19.37
N TYR A 226 -19.03 -16.69 -20.50
CA TYR A 226 -18.65 -17.87 -21.27
C TYR A 226 -18.36 -17.44 -22.71
N PHE A 227 -17.22 -17.88 -23.24
CA PHE A 227 -16.82 -17.59 -24.61
C PHE A 227 -17.02 -18.83 -25.49
N ASP A 228 -17.84 -18.67 -26.53
CA ASP A 228 -17.95 -19.67 -27.57
C ASP A 228 -16.74 -19.57 -28.50
N LEU A 229 -15.89 -20.59 -28.47
CA LEU A 229 -14.67 -20.70 -29.27
C LEU A 229 -14.77 -21.86 -30.28
N SER A 230 -15.99 -22.31 -30.61
CA SER A 230 -16.25 -23.36 -31.62
C SER A 230 -15.67 -23.01 -32.99
N ALA A 231 -15.73 -21.72 -33.38
CA ALA A 231 -15.09 -21.21 -34.60
C ALA A 231 -13.56 -21.39 -34.63
N TYR A 232 -12.95 -21.63 -33.48
CA TYR A 232 -11.52 -21.94 -33.32
C TYR A 232 -11.25 -23.43 -33.04
N GLY A 233 -12.26 -24.29 -33.23
CA GLY A 233 -12.18 -25.74 -33.01
C GLY A 233 -12.32 -26.17 -31.55
N ILE A 234 -12.85 -25.32 -30.68
CA ILE A 234 -13.07 -25.63 -29.26
C ILE A 234 -14.56 -25.89 -29.00
N ASP A 235 -14.96 -27.16 -29.14
CA ASP A 235 -16.33 -27.59 -28.85
C ASP A 235 -16.52 -27.87 -27.35
N VAL A 236 -17.27 -27.00 -26.68
CA VAL A 236 -17.64 -27.14 -25.26
C VAL A 236 -18.91 -27.99 -25.10
N SER A 237 -19.65 -28.25 -26.19
CA SER A 237 -20.94 -28.97 -26.23
C SER A 237 -20.87 -30.48 -25.95
N SER A 238 -19.67 -31.07 -25.86
CA SER A 238 -19.49 -32.52 -25.65
C SER A 238 -19.51 -32.98 -24.18
N SER A 239 -19.47 -32.07 -23.21
CA SER A 239 -19.63 -32.42 -21.78
C SER A 239 -21.04 -32.07 -21.29
N GLY A 240 -22.02 -32.86 -21.71
CA GLY A 240 -23.37 -32.80 -21.17
C GLY A 240 -23.35 -33.09 -19.66
N LYS A 241 -24.01 -32.20 -18.89
CA LYS A 241 -24.33 -32.25 -17.44
C LYS A 241 -23.43 -31.53 -16.43
N ASP A 242 -22.29 -30.94 -16.80
CA ASP A 242 -21.40 -30.20 -15.85
C ASP A 242 -21.34 -28.68 -16.06
N THR A 243 -22.31 -28.08 -16.76
CA THR A 243 -22.30 -26.64 -17.10
C THR A 243 -22.61 -25.71 -15.93
N PHE A 244 -23.14 -26.20 -14.81
CA PHE A 244 -23.52 -25.37 -13.65
C PHE A 244 -22.41 -25.21 -12.58
N ASN A 245 -21.28 -25.93 -12.71
CA ASN A 245 -20.21 -25.93 -11.69
C ASN A 245 -18.84 -25.43 -12.18
N ARG A 246 -18.75 -24.83 -13.38
CA ARG A 246 -17.48 -24.26 -13.87
C ARG A 246 -17.44 -22.76 -13.62
N PRO A 247 -16.41 -22.24 -12.91
CA PRO A 247 -16.27 -20.80 -12.73
C PRO A 247 -16.09 -20.15 -14.09
N GLY A 248 -16.99 -19.22 -14.43
CA GLY A 248 -16.91 -18.44 -15.66
C GLY A 248 -15.79 -17.40 -15.60
N PHE A 249 -15.66 -16.64 -16.67
CA PHE A 249 -14.78 -15.47 -16.67
C PHE A 249 -15.48 -14.28 -16.01
N HIS A 250 -14.68 -13.40 -15.42
CA HIS A 250 -15.09 -12.14 -14.83
C HIS A 250 -14.40 -11.03 -15.60
N LEU A 251 -15.18 -10.07 -16.09
CA LEU A 251 -14.73 -8.89 -16.79
C LEU A 251 -14.92 -7.68 -15.90
N LYS A 252 -13.90 -6.85 -15.86
CA LYS A 252 -13.95 -5.52 -15.29
C LYS A 252 -13.55 -4.50 -16.36
N ILE A 253 -14.39 -3.50 -16.59
CA ILE A 253 -14.11 -2.35 -17.45
C ILE A 253 -13.96 -1.12 -16.56
N TYR A 254 -12.84 -0.40 -16.66
CA TYR A 254 -12.57 0.78 -15.83
C TYR A 254 -11.81 1.84 -16.64
N GLY A 255 -11.51 2.97 -16.00
CA GLY A 255 -10.84 4.09 -16.66
C GLY A 255 -11.77 5.25 -16.99
N THR A 256 -11.25 6.19 -17.77
CA THR A 256 -12.00 7.35 -18.25
C THR A 256 -12.66 7.04 -19.59
N PHE A 257 -13.56 7.90 -20.08
CA PHE A 257 -14.07 7.74 -21.44
C PHE A 257 -12.96 7.76 -22.50
N ARG A 258 -11.92 8.56 -22.31
CA ARG A 258 -10.75 8.54 -23.21
C ARG A 258 -9.89 7.29 -23.07
N ASN A 259 -9.58 6.86 -21.85
CA ASN A 259 -8.68 5.74 -21.60
C ASN A 259 -9.44 4.63 -20.90
N ARG A 260 -9.88 3.63 -21.67
CA ARG A 260 -10.59 2.44 -21.18
C ARG A 260 -9.61 1.30 -20.96
N TYR A 261 -9.77 0.64 -19.83
CA TYR A 261 -9.03 -0.55 -19.44
C TYR A 261 -10.02 -1.69 -19.21
N MET A 262 -9.59 -2.89 -19.55
CA MET A 262 -10.35 -4.12 -19.36
C MET A 262 -9.45 -5.15 -18.68
N ALA A 263 -9.97 -5.76 -17.63
CA ALA A 263 -9.36 -6.85 -16.92
C ALA A 263 -10.29 -8.06 -17.03
N LEU A 264 -9.85 -9.10 -17.72
CA LEU A 264 -10.56 -10.36 -17.84
C LEU A 264 -9.82 -11.40 -17.00
N ALA A 265 -10.50 -12.04 -16.05
CA ALA A 265 -9.90 -13.05 -15.20
C ALA A 265 -10.82 -14.24 -14.98
N CYS A 266 -10.24 -15.38 -14.61
CA CYS A 266 -10.96 -16.53 -14.10
C CYS A 266 -10.13 -17.25 -13.03
N PRO A 267 -10.76 -17.95 -12.07
CA PRO A 267 -10.07 -18.88 -11.20
C PRO A 267 -9.27 -19.91 -12.01
N ALA A 268 -8.17 -20.42 -11.45
CA ALA A 268 -7.40 -21.47 -12.08
C ALA A 268 -8.27 -22.71 -12.31
N SER A 269 -8.24 -23.24 -13.52
CA SER A 269 -9.07 -24.37 -13.96
C SER A 269 -8.43 -25.10 -15.13
N ASP A 270 -8.63 -26.41 -15.19
CA ASP A 270 -8.27 -27.26 -16.33
C ASP A 270 -9.33 -27.26 -17.46
N ALA A 271 -10.28 -26.32 -17.41
CA ALA A 271 -11.27 -26.15 -18.46
C ALA A 271 -10.60 -26.00 -19.85
N LYS A 272 -11.11 -26.74 -20.85
CA LYS A 272 -10.58 -26.73 -22.23
C LYS A 272 -10.41 -25.30 -22.78
N VAL A 273 -11.38 -24.42 -22.50
CA VAL A 273 -11.34 -23.00 -22.91
C VAL A 273 -10.17 -22.26 -22.26
N VAL A 274 -9.98 -22.40 -20.95
CA VAL A 274 -8.87 -21.75 -20.22
C VAL A 274 -7.52 -22.26 -20.75
N ARG A 275 -7.38 -23.58 -20.92
CA ARG A 275 -6.16 -24.18 -21.50
C ARG A 275 -5.89 -23.66 -22.91
N PHE A 276 -6.91 -23.60 -23.77
CA PHE A 276 -6.77 -23.06 -25.12
C PHE A 276 -6.31 -21.60 -25.10
N LEU A 277 -6.94 -20.74 -24.31
CA LEU A 277 -6.59 -19.32 -24.24
C LEU A 277 -5.22 -19.04 -23.62
N ARG A 278 -4.66 -19.97 -22.82
CA ARG A 278 -3.27 -19.90 -22.33
C ARG A 278 -2.23 -20.23 -23.38
N TYR A 279 -2.55 -21.13 -24.31
CA TYR A 279 -1.56 -21.67 -25.25
C TYR A 279 -1.83 -21.31 -26.73
N THR A 280 -2.91 -20.60 -27.01
CA THR A 280 -3.23 -20.19 -28.39
C THR A 280 -2.10 -19.34 -29.00
N PRO A 281 -1.61 -19.70 -30.19
CA PRO A 281 -0.65 -18.87 -30.92
C PRO A 281 -1.35 -17.69 -31.62
N ASN A 282 -2.68 -17.74 -31.75
CA ASN A 282 -3.45 -16.72 -32.45
C ASN A 282 -3.85 -15.57 -31.50
N SER A 283 -3.11 -14.47 -31.60
CA SER A 283 -3.36 -13.26 -30.80
C SER A 283 -4.68 -12.55 -31.13
N SER A 284 -5.32 -12.86 -32.26
CA SER A 284 -6.61 -12.28 -32.64
C SER A 284 -7.75 -12.78 -31.75
N VAL A 285 -7.63 -13.98 -31.15
CA VAL A 285 -8.67 -14.56 -30.30
C VAL A 285 -8.93 -13.65 -29.09
N MET A 286 -7.87 -13.27 -28.36
CA MET A 286 -8.00 -12.37 -27.21
C MET A 286 -8.53 -11.00 -27.61
N ARG A 287 -8.08 -10.47 -28.75
CA ARG A 287 -8.57 -9.19 -29.28
C ARG A 287 -10.08 -9.23 -29.54
N ASN A 288 -10.57 -10.30 -30.17
CA ASN A 288 -12.00 -10.49 -30.44
C ASN A 288 -12.81 -10.65 -29.15
N ILE A 289 -12.29 -11.41 -28.17
CA ILE A 289 -12.93 -11.53 -26.85
C ILE A 289 -13.10 -10.16 -26.20
N PHE A 290 -12.04 -9.33 -26.16
CA PHE A 290 -12.13 -8.00 -25.58
C PHE A 290 -13.04 -7.05 -26.37
N HIS A 291 -13.02 -7.10 -27.70
CA HIS A 291 -13.90 -6.30 -28.55
C HIS A 291 -15.38 -6.62 -28.31
N GLN A 292 -15.74 -7.92 -28.33
CA GLN A 292 -17.10 -8.37 -28.08
C GLN A 292 -17.54 -8.06 -26.64
N SER A 293 -16.66 -8.32 -25.67
CA SER A 293 -16.92 -8.05 -24.26
C SER A 293 -17.16 -6.55 -24.02
N PHE A 294 -16.32 -5.68 -24.58
CA PHE A 294 -16.52 -4.24 -24.47
C PHE A 294 -17.86 -3.81 -25.07
N ASN A 295 -18.17 -4.23 -26.29
CA ASN A 295 -19.39 -3.83 -26.97
C ASN A 295 -20.68 -4.38 -26.33
N ALA A 296 -20.58 -5.51 -25.63
CA ALA A 296 -21.69 -6.10 -24.89
C ALA A 296 -21.96 -5.40 -23.55
N TYR A 297 -20.91 -5.00 -22.83
CA TYR A 297 -21.03 -4.54 -21.43
C TYR A 297 -20.73 -3.04 -21.21
N LYS A 298 -20.26 -2.29 -22.22
CA LYS A 298 -20.07 -0.84 -22.10
C LYS A 298 -21.36 -0.13 -21.67
N THR A 299 -21.23 1.07 -21.13
CA THR A 299 -22.40 1.93 -20.90
C THR A 299 -23.06 2.37 -22.22
N ASP A 300 -24.34 2.72 -22.17
CA ASP A 300 -25.09 3.16 -23.37
C ASP A 300 -24.56 4.45 -23.97
N ILE A 301 -24.06 5.34 -23.11
CA ILE A 301 -23.48 6.64 -23.51
C ILE A 301 -22.12 6.49 -24.21
N GLU A 302 -21.47 5.34 -24.10
CA GLU A 302 -20.17 5.12 -24.74
C GLU A 302 -20.31 4.65 -26.18
N PRO A 303 -19.49 5.18 -27.11
CA PRO A 303 -19.46 4.68 -28.48
C PRO A 303 -18.97 3.22 -28.52
N ARG A 304 -19.56 2.44 -29.43
CA ARG A 304 -19.10 1.08 -29.72
C ARG A 304 -17.69 1.10 -30.30
N MET A 305 -16.90 0.09 -29.97
CA MET A 305 -15.64 -0.17 -30.64
C MET A 305 -15.94 -0.74 -32.04
N SER A 306 -15.65 0.07 -33.07
CA SER A 306 -15.79 -0.30 -34.48
C SER A 306 -14.54 -1.01 -34.99
N ASP A 307 -14.64 -1.62 -36.16
CA ASP A 307 -13.51 -2.25 -36.85
C ASP A 307 -12.37 -1.27 -37.18
N LEU A 308 -12.68 0.02 -37.34
CA LEU A 308 -11.69 1.09 -37.52
C LEU A 308 -10.91 1.41 -36.24
N THR A 309 -11.54 1.20 -35.09
CA THR A 309 -10.93 1.46 -33.78
C THR A 309 -10.26 0.23 -33.18
N LEU A 310 -10.61 -0.96 -33.66
CA LEU A 310 -10.08 -2.24 -33.21
C LEU A 310 -8.54 -2.37 -33.30
N PRO A 311 -7.85 -1.77 -34.30
CA PRO A 311 -6.39 -1.76 -34.34
C PRO A 311 -5.75 -1.07 -33.13
N HIS A 312 -6.40 -0.05 -32.55
CA HIS A 312 -5.93 0.69 -31.38
C HIS A 312 -6.11 -0.07 -30.06
N LEU A 313 -6.84 -1.19 -30.06
CA LEU A 313 -6.95 -2.07 -28.90
C LEU A 313 -5.61 -2.79 -28.65
N GLN A 314 -4.96 -2.42 -27.56
CA GLN A 314 -3.78 -3.13 -27.07
C GLN A 314 -4.24 -4.16 -26.04
N CYS A 315 -3.92 -5.44 -26.25
CA CYS A 315 -4.35 -6.48 -25.32
C CYS A 315 -3.29 -7.57 -25.15
N SER A 316 -3.39 -8.30 -24.04
CA SER A 316 -2.64 -9.54 -23.82
C SER A 316 -2.91 -10.51 -24.97
N ARG A 317 -1.86 -11.19 -25.46
CA ARG A 317 -1.97 -12.16 -26.55
C ARG A 317 -2.63 -13.47 -26.14
N ARG A 318 -2.58 -13.79 -24.86
CA ARG A 318 -3.05 -15.01 -24.21
C ARG A 318 -3.36 -14.72 -22.75
N LEU A 319 -4.05 -15.66 -22.09
CA LEU A 319 -4.13 -15.66 -20.64
C LEU A 319 -2.74 -15.90 -20.03
N PHE A 320 -2.43 -15.15 -18.97
CA PHE A 320 -1.25 -15.34 -18.15
C PHE A 320 -1.67 -15.62 -16.71
N GLU A 321 -0.78 -16.23 -15.94
CA GLU A 321 -1.03 -16.48 -14.52
C GLU A 321 -0.92 -15.16 -13.74
N ILE A 322 -1.94 -14.88 -12.93
CA ILE A 322 -1.94 -13.70 -12.08
C ILE A 322 -1.04 -13.99 -10.88
N MET A 323 0.04 -13.22 -10.78
CA MET A 323 1.08 -13.38 -9.78
C MET A 323 1.20 -12.11 -8.95
N LEU A 324 1.31 -12.27 -7.64
CA LEU A 324 1.71 -11.23 -6.71
C LEU A 324 3.21 -11.33 -6.46
N SER A 325 3.95 -10.29 -6.83
CA SER A 325 5.36 -10.14 -6.48
C SER A 325 5.48 -9.24 -5.25
N HIS A 326 6.18 -9.69 -4.22
CA HIS A 326 6.43 -8.87 -3.04
C HIS A 326 7.86 -9.06 -2.54
N ARG A 327 8.43 -8.03 -1.91
CA ARG A 327 9.79 -8.13 -1.38
C ARG A 327 9.87 -9.05 -0.18
N ARG A 328 11.00 -9.76 -0.09
CA ARG A 328 11.35 -10.56 1.08
C ARG A 328 11.65 -9.68 2.29
N MET A 329 12.29 -8.53 2.06
CA MET A 329 12.57 -7.50 3.07
C MET A 329 11.90 -6.19 2.67
N THR A 330 10.95 -5.74 3.47
CA THR A 330 10.23 -4.46 3.26
C THR A 330 10.64 -3.39 4.26
N SER A 331 11.52 -3.70 5.22
CA SER A 331 12.07 -2.72 6.15
C SER A 331 13.46 -3.14 6.60
N ALA A 332 14.33 -2.16 6.88
CA ALA A 332 15.72 -2.37 7.26
C ALA A 332 16.19 -1.28 8.23
N PHE A 333 17.24 -1.57 8.98
CA PHE A 333 17.95 -0.60 9.82
C PHE A 333 19.40 -0.47 9.33
N ILE A 334 19.82 0.75 9.04
CA ILE A 334 21.19 1.07 8.64
C ILE A 334 21.91 1.56 9.89
N GLU A 335 22.69 0.68 10.52
CA GLU A 335 23.28 0.94 11.84
C GLU A 335 24.26 2.12 11.85
N GLY A 336 25.12 2.23 10.81
CA GLY A 336 26.12 3.29 10.71
C GLY A 336 25.53 4.70 10.69
N ASP A 337 24.37 4.86 10.04
CA ASP A 337 23.68 6.14 9.91
C ASP A 337 22.49 6.28 10.89
N ASN A 338 22.20 5.21 11.65
CA ASN A 338 21.06 5.11 12.56
C ASN A 338 19.70 5.40 11.89
N VAL A 339 19.55 4.97 10.63
CA VAL A 339 18.40 5.24 9.75
C VAL A 339 17.53 4.01 9.62
N VAL A 340 16.21 4.22 9.72
CA VAL A 340 15.22 3.17 9.47
C VAL A 340 14.62 3.35 8.09
N VAL A 341 14.67 2.30 7.26
CA VAL A 341 14.12 2.30 5.90
C VAL A 341 12.88 1.41 5.85
N THR A 342 11.82 1.86 5.20
CA THR A 342 10.63 1.05 4.92
C THR A 342 10.19 1.24 3.47
N LEU A 343 9.74 0.16 2.83
CA LEU A 343 9.33 0.13 1.43
C LEU A 343 7.80 -0.02 1.37
N GLU A 344 7.15 0.79 0.54
CA GLU A 344 5.69 0.84 0.44
C GLU A 344 5.19 0.96 -1.01
N GLY A 345 3.92 0.60 -1.20
CA GLY A 345 3.30 0.60 -2.52
C GLY A 345 3.95 -0.40 -3.46
N GLU A 346 4.08 -0.03 -4.73
CA GLU A 346 4.69 -0.87 -5.76
C GLU A 346 6.19 -1.12 -5.55
N ALA A 347 6.87 -0.33 -4.71
CA ALA A 347 8.26 -0.65 -4.31
C ALA A 347 8.33 -1.88 -3.39
N ALA A 348 7.23 -2.21 -2.71
CA ALA A 348 7.13 -3.35 -1.80
C ALA A 348 6.39 -4.55 -2.40
N ARG A 349 5.31 -4.29 -3.14
CA ARG A 349 4.38 -5.32 -3.63
C ARG A 349 3.68 -4.88 -4.92
N VAL A 350 3.68 -5.75 -5.92
CA VAL A 350 3.18 -5.48 -7.28
C VAL A 350 2.38 -6.68 -7.77
N LEU A 351 1.20 -6.41 -8.31
CA LEU A 351 0.39 -7.39 -9.01
C LEU A 351 0.66 -7.27 -10.51
N ASN A 352 0.93 -8.39 -11.19
CA ASN A 352 1.17 -8.39 -12.64
C ASN A 352 -0.11 -8.23 -13.49
N PHE A 353 -1.23 -7.88 -12.86
CA PHE A 353 -2.58 -7.84 -13.42
C PHE A 353 -3.25 -6.52 -13.03
N ASP A 354 -3.47 -5.63 -13.99
CA ASP A 354 -4.03 -4.31 -13.71
C ASP A 354 -5.56 -4.38 -13.53
N THR A 355 -6.02 -4.01 -12.34
CA THR A 355 -7.43 -3.97 -11.95
C THR A 355 -7.95 -2.55 -11.70
N GLY A 356 -7.11 -1.52 -11.87
CA GLY A 356 -7.40 -0.15 -11.44
C GLY A 356 -7.42 0.05 -9.91
N CYS A 357 -7.20 -1.01 -9.13
CA CYS A 357 -7.26 -1.01 -7.66
C CYS A 357 -5.86 -1.14 -7.00
N GLY A 358 -4.77 -1.11 -7.78
CA GLY A 358 -3.41 -1.34 -7.26
C GLY A 358 -3.00 -0.39 -6.12
N VAL A 359 -3.48 0.86 -6.16
CA VAL A 359 -3.22 1.86 -5.11
C VAL A 359 -3.72 1.37 -3.74
N ASN A 360 -4.87 0.70 -3.66
CA ASN A 360 -5.45 0.23 -2.40
C ASN A 360 -4.50 -0.75 -1.68
N LEU A 361 -3.86 -1.66 -2.42
CA LEU A 361 -2.88 -2.60 -1.86
C LEU A 361 -1.65 -1.87 -1.30
N GLY A 362 -1.26 -0.76 -1.92
CA GLY A 362 -0.21 0.12 -1.41
C GLY A 362 -0.63 0.84 -0.13
N LEU A 363 -1.82 1.43 -0.13
CA LEU A 363 -2.38 2.15 1.02
C LEU A 363 -2.55 1.25 2.26
N ARG A 364 -2.97 -0.01 2.06
CA ARG A 364 -3.05 -1.00 3.15
C ARG A 364 -1.72 -1.14 3.89
N GLY A 365 -0.57 -1.06 3.21
CA GLY A 365 0.74 -1.09 3.86
C GLY A 365 0.98 0.05 4.85
N LEU A 366 0.38 1.22 4.59
CA LEU A 366 0.53 2.42 5.39
C LEU A 366 -0.32 2.45 6.65
N GLU A 367 -1.28 1.53 6.82
CA GLU A 367 -2.17 1.48 7.98
C GLU A 367 -1.41 1.34 9.31
N SER A 368 -0.25 0.68 9.31
CA SER A 368 0.65 0.57 10.47
C SER A 368 1.70 1.68 10.58
N SER A 369 1.82 2.55 9.57
CA SER A 369 2.92 3.53 9.48
C SER A 369 2.85 4.62 10.54
N GLU A 370 1.65 5.04 10.97
CA GLU A 370 1.50 6.05 12.03
C GLU A 370 2.13 5.54 13.34
N GLN A 371 1.76 4.33 13.76
CA GLN A 371 2.30 3.69 14.96
C GLN A 371 3.79 3.39 14.82
N PHE A 372 4.24 2.95 13.65
CA PHE A 372 5.65 2.71 13.38
C PHE A 372 6.48 3.99 13.55
N ILE A 373 6.08 5.11 12.92
CA ILE A 373 6.76 6.39 13.05
C ILE A 373 6.79 6.84 14.52
N TYR A 374 5.67 6.67 15.23
CA TYR A 374 5.60 6.99 16.65
C TYR A 374 6.64 6.19 17.45
N LYS A 375 6.65 4.85 17.30
CA LYS A 375 7.58 3.97 18.03
C LYS A 375 9.05 4.32 17.72
N ILE A 376 9.40 4.55 16.46
CA ILE A 376 10.75 4.95 16.07
C ILE A 376 11.14 6.30 16.67
N ALA A 377 10.23 7.27 16.66
CA ALA A 377 10.50 8.58 17.24
C ALA A 377 10.74 8.51 18.76
N THR A 378 10.01 7.63 19.45
CA THR A 378 10.10 7.47 20.91
C THR A 378 11.10 6.43 21.39
N ALA A 379 11.77 5.73 20.47
CA ALA A 379 12.71 4.66 20.78
C ALA A 379 13.86 5.17 21.65
N VAL A 380 14.15 4.44 22.72
CA VAL A 380 15.21 4.75 23.69
C VAL A 380 16.51 4.06 23.32
N ASP A 381 16.39 2.82 22.84
CA ASP A 381 17.49 1.99 22.43
C ASP A 381 17.22 1.31 21.07
N GLN A 382 18.19 0.50 20.62
CA GLN A 382 18.05 -0.25 19.37
C GLN A 382 16.98 -1.37 19.47
N ASN A 383 16.68 -1.88 20.66
CA ASN A 383 15.67 -2.93 20.82
C ASN A 383 14.28 -2.39 20.51
N ASP A 384 13.96 -1.17 20.95
CA ASP A 384 12.72 -0.49 20.60
C ASP A 384 12.57 -0.31 19.07
N VAL A 385 13.68 0.05 18.40
CA VAL A 385 13.72 0.16 16.93
C VAL A 385 13.45 -1.19 16.28
N PHE A 386 14.08 -2.26 16.76
CA PHE A 386 13.87 -3.60 16.23
C PHE A 386 12.45 -4.13 16.49
N GLU A 387 11.83 -3.79 17.62
CA GLU A 387 10.44 -4.14 17.90
C GLU A 387 9.49 -3.43 16.92
N ALA A 388 9.70 -2.13 16.67
CA ALA A 388 8.93 -1.37 15.70
C ALA A 388 9.07 -1.94 14.28
N LEU A 389 10.30 -2.29 13.89
CA LEU A 389 10.59 -2.94 12.61
C LEU A 389 9.93 -4.31 12.50
N ALA A 390 10.01 -5.14 13.53
CA ALA A 390 9.39 -6.46 13.55
C ALA A 390 7.86 -6.36 13.39
N ALA A 391 7.22 -5.41 14.09
CA ALA A 391 5.80 -5.12 13.93
C ALA A 391 5.46 -4.67 12.49
N LYS A 392 6.28 -3.79 11.91
CA LYS A 392 6.09 -3.31 10.53
C LYS A 392 6.23 -4.43 9.49
N ILE A 393 7.24 -5.28 9.64
CA ILE A 393 7.47 -6.45 8.77
C ILE A 393 6.31 -7.45 8.90
N LYS A 394 5.84 -7.72 10.13
CA LYS A 394 4.71 -8.60 10.38
C LYS A 394 3.45 -8.09 9.68
N HIS A 395 3.14 -6.81 9.83
CA HIS A 395 2.02 -6.18 9.14
C HIS A 395 2.16 -6.26 7.61
N SER A 396 3.35 -5.98 7.08
CA SER A 396 3.59 -6.09 5.63
C SER A 396 3.35 -7.50 5.09
N LYS A 397 3.68 -8.55 5.85
CA LYS A 397 3.37 -9.94 5.49
C LYS A 397 1.87 -10.23 5.55
N GLN A 398 1.18 -9.71 6.56
CA GLN A 398 -0.28 -9.86 6.68
C GLN A 398 -1.02 -9.24 5.48
N VAL A 399 -0.58 -8.08 4.99
CA VAL A 399 -1.16 -7.44 3.79
C VAL A 399 -1.03 -8.34 2.56
N VAL A 400 0.11 -9.01 2.39
CA VAL A 400 0.36 -9.95 1.28
C VAL A 400 -0.56 -11.17 1.40
N GLU A 401 -0.63 -11.79 2.58
CA GLU A 401 -1.48 -12.96 2.82
C GLU A 401 -2.97 -12.64 2.66
N GLU A 402 -3.43 -11.49 3.18
CA GLU A 402 -4.81 -11.04 3.01
C GLU A 402 -5.15 -10.86 1.52
N PHE A 403 -4.23 -10.27 0.74
CA PHE A 403 -4.42 -10.09 -0.70
C PHE A 403 -4.45 -11.42 -1.45
N LYS A 404 -3.59 -12.39 -1.09
CA LYS A 404 -3.60 -13.71 -1.73
C LYS A 404 -4.94 -14.43 -1.56
N LEU A 405 -5.54 -14.30 -0.37
CA LEU A 405 -6.79 -14.98 -0.04
C LEU A 405 -8.02 -14.27 -0.63
N HIS A 406 -8.05 -12.92 -0.60
CA HIS A 406 -9.28 -12.17 -0.88
C HIS A 406 -9.12 -11.04 -1.91
N GLY A 407 -7.89 -10.77 -2.37
CA GLY A 407 -7.56 -9.62 -3.21
C GLY A 407 -8.24 -9.66 -4.57
N LEU A 408 -8.12 -10.77 -5.30
CA LEU A 408 -8.80 -10.94 -6.60
C LEU A 408 -10.31 -11.06 -6.47
N VAL A 409 -10.79 -11.64 -5.36
CA VAL A 409 -12.23 -11.70 -5.07
C VAL A 409 -12.80 -10.28 -5.00
N THR A 410 -12.21 -9.45 -4.14
CA THR A 410 -12.67 -8.06 -3.92
C THR A 410 -12.51 -7.17 -5.17
N SER A 411 -11.42 -7.37 -5.93
CA SER A 411 -11.07 -6.47 -7.03
C SER A 411 -11.65 -6.85 -8.40
N VAL A 412 -12.08 -8.11 -8.58
CA VAL A 412 -12.48 -8.65 -9.89
C VAL A 412 -13.65 -9.66 -9.84
N PHE A 413 -13.68 -10.59 -8.88
CA PHE A 413 -14.63 -11.72 -8.95
C PHE A 413 -16.00 -11.46 -8.34
N GLU A 414 -16.08 -10.53 -7.38
CA GLU A 414 -17.29 -9.86 -6.91
C GLU A 414 -17.32 -8.43 -7.48
#